data_AF-A0A8I1PAT8-F1
#
_entry.id   AF-A0A8I1PAT8-F1
#
_cell.length_a   1.000
_cell.length_b   1.000
_cell.length_c   1.000
_cell.angle_alpha   90.00
_cell.angle_beta   90.00
_cell.angle_gamma   90.00
#
_symmetry.space_group_name_H-M   'P 1'
#
loop_
_entity.id
_entity.type
_entity.pdbx_description
1 polymer ?
#
loop_
_entity_poly.entity_id
_entity_poly.type
_entity_poly.pdbx_seq_one_letter_code
_entity_poly.pdbx_strand_id
1 'polypeptide(L)'
;MADTRTTTIAVPPELLVYAFRYALGRRTYAVADVAQALREHHTALTPQTRRQIADEIRDAIRAGRAGSITDADEWDAVAAFLEEDRDA
;
A
#
# COMPACT_ATOMS: atom_id res chain seq x y z
N MET A 1 -37.44 8.07 -4.73
CA MET A 1 -35.97 8.13 -4.72
C MET A 1 -35.49 6.99 -3.85
N ALA A 2 -34.77 6.02 -4.40
CA ALA A 2 -34.32 4.85 -3.65
C ALA A 2 -33.22 5.25 -2.64
N ASP A 3 -33.39 4.81 -1.39
CA ASP A 3 -32.41 4.93 -0.32
C ASP A 3 -31.24 3.98 -0.61
N THR A 4 -30.19 4.48 -1.26
CA THR A 4 -28.97 3.70 -1.51
C THR A 4 -28.21 3.57 -0.19
N ARG A 5 -28.52 2.54 0.58
CA ARG A 5 -27.74 2.20 1.78
C ARG A 5 -26.36 1.71 1.36
N THR A 6 -25.37 2.58 1.46
CA THR A 6 -23.97 2.18 1.31
C THR A 6 -23.64 1.21 2.44
N THR A 7 -23.43 -0.06 2.09
CA THR A 7 -22.97 -1.06 3.05
C THR A 7 -21.46 -0.94 3.15
N THR A 8 -20.96 -0.49 4.30
CA THR A 8 -19.53 -0.45 4.57
C THR A 8 -19.01 -1.86 4.84
N ILE A 9 -18.03 -2.30 4.06
CA ILE A 9 -17.31 -3.55 4.30
C ILE A 9 -16.11 -3.22 5.19
N ALA A 10 -16.08 -3.77 6.41
CA ALA A 10 -14.93 -3.69 7.30
C ALA A 10 -14.08 -4.96 7.16
N VAL A 11 -12.77 -4.79 7.07
CA VAL A 11 -11.80 -5.88 6.96
C VAL A 11 -10.70 -5.76 8.01
N PRO A 12 -10.11 -6.88 8.46
CA PRO A 12 -8.95 -6.84 9.34
C PRO A 12 -7.75 -6.13 8.66
N PRO A 13 -6.95 -5.32 9.40
CA PRO A 13 -5.83 -4.56 8.83
C PRO A 13 -4.78 -5.42 8.11
N GLU A 14 -4.64 -6.68 8.50
CA GLU A 14 -3.69 -7.64 7.91
C GLU A 14 -3.98 -7.89 6.42
N LEU A 15 -5.25 -7.74 6.00
CA LEU A 15 -5.62 -7.86 4.59
C LEU A 15 -4.99 -6.76 3.73
N LEU A 16 -4.71 -5.57 4.30
CA LEU A 16 -3.98 -4.52 3.59
C LEU A 16 -2.54 -4.94 3.28
N VAL A 17 -1.90 -5.69 4.18
CA VAL A 17 -0.56 -6.26 3.97
C VAL A 17 -0.59 -7.33 2.86
N TYR A 18 -1.64 -8.15 2.82
CA TYR A 18 -1.78 -9.16 1.76
C TYR A 18 -2.05 -8.53 0.40
N ALA A 19 -2.91 -7.51 0.36
CA ALA A 19 -3.18 -6.74 -0.84
C ALA A 19 -1.90 -6.06 -1.36
N PHE A 20 -1.12 -5.46 -0.47
CA PHE A 20 0.20 -4.91 -0.78
C PHE A 20 1.12 -5.94 -1.44
N ARG A 21 1.37 -7.07 -0.77
CA ARG A 21 2.28 -8.12 -1.30
C ARG A 21 1.78 -8.73 -2.60
N TYR A 22 0.46 -8.80 -2.78
CA TYR A 22 -0.13 -9.23 -4.04
C TYR A 22 0.15 -8.24 -5.17
N ALA A 23 -0.01 -6.94 -4.90
CA ALA A 23 0.13 -5.85 -5.88
C ALA A 23 1.58 -5.55 -6.24
N LEU A 24 2.51 -5.72 -5.31
CA LEU A 24 3.94 -5.46 -5.53
C LEU A 24 4.49 -6.29 -6.69
N GLY A 25 5.08 -5.62 -7.69
CA GLY A 25 5.61 -6.26 -8.89
C GLY A 25 4.57 -6.64 -9.95
N ARG A 26 3.28 -6.36 -9.72
CA ARG A 26 2.24 -6.48 -10.74
C ARG A 26 2.24 -5.24 -11.63
N ARG A 27 1.74 -5.43 -12.86
CA ARG A 27 1.50 -4.35 -13.84
C ARG A 27 0.00 -4.24 -14.09
N THR A 28 -0.75 -3.85 -13.06
CA THR A 28 -2.21 -3.86 -13.02
C THR A 28 -2.72 -2.67 -12.21
N TYR A 29 -3.97 -2.27 -12.41
CA TYR A 29 -4.62 -1.20 -11.64
C TYR A 29 -4.60 -1.40 -10.10
N ALA A 30 -4.43 -2.64 -9.64
CA ALA A 30 -4.27 -2.94 -8.22
C ALA A 30 -3.11 -2.19 -7.54
N VAL A 31 -2.08 -1.77 -8.29
CA VAL A 31 -0.97 -0.98 -7.73
C VAL A 31 -1.49 0.36 -7.20
N ALA A 32 -2.22 1.11 -8.03
CA ALA A 32 -2.75 2.41 -7.65
C ALA A 32 -3.77 2.30 -6.52
N ASP A 33 -4.69 1.34 -6.61
CA ASP A 33 -5.73 1.13 -5.60
C ASP A 33 -5.12 0.80 -4.22
N VAL A 34 -4.11 -0.08 -4.21
CA VAL A 34 -3.47 -0.51 -2.96
C VAL A 34 -2.51 0.57 -2.42
N ALA A 35 -1.80 1.30 -3.28
CA ALA A 35 -0.99 2.45 -2.87
C ALA A 35 -1.85 3.52 -2.18
N GLN A 36 -3.02 3.84 -2.74
CA GLN A 36 -3.98 4.75 -2.12
C GLN A 36 -4.49 4.20 -0.78
N ALA A 37 -4.92 2.94 -0.74
CA ALA A 37 -5.42 2.31 0.49
C ALA A 37 -4.37 2.30 1.61
N LEU A 38 -3.08 2.09 1.27
CA LEU A 38 -1.98 2.19 2.23
C LEU A 38 -1.87 3.61 2.80
N ARG A 39 -1.91 4.65 1.96
CA ARG A 39 -1.86 6.04 2.45
C ARG A 39 -3.05 6.38 3.36
N GLU A 40 -4.25 5.95 3.00
CA GLU A 40 -5.46 6.27 3.76
C GLU A 40 -5.56 5.49 5.09
N HIS A 41 -5.05 4.26 5.14
CA HIS A 41 -5.28 3.34 6.26
C HIS A 41 -4.01 2.88 6.98
N HIS A 42 -2.84 3.45 6.69
CA HIS A 42 -1.57 3.10 7.34
C HIS A 42 -1.64 3.18 8.88
N THR A 43 -2.44 4.07 9.47
CA THR A 43 -2.59 4.19 10.94
C THR A 43 -3.24 2.98 11.60
N ALA A 44 -3.95 2.15 10.82
CA ALA A 44 -4.47 0.86 11.30
C ALA A 44 -3.39 -0.24 11.36
N LEU A 45 -2.22 0.00 10.75
CA LEU A 45 -1.08 -0.91 10.80
C LEU A 45 -0.13 -0.51 11.93
N THR A 46 0.57 -1.49 12.49
CA THR A 46 1.61 -1.20 13.48
C THR A 46 2.79 -0.45 12.84
N PRO A 47 3.54 0.38 13.59
CA PRO A 47 4.75 1.03 13.09
C PRO A 47 5.77 0.04 12.51
N GLN A 48 5.90 -1.15 13.12
CA GLN A 48 6.78 -2.21 12.63
C GLN A 48 6.31 -2.74 11.27
N THR A 49 5.00 -2.95 11.09
CA THR A 49 4.43 -3.42 9.81
C THR A 49 4.63 -2.37 8.71
N ARG A 50 4.40 -1.08 9.01
CA ARG A 50 4.64 0.00 8.05
C ARG A 50 6.10 0.03 7.57
N ARG A 51 7.04 -0.13 8.52
CA ARG A 51 8.47 -0.23 8.20
C ARG A 51 8.78 -1.44 7.31
N GLN A 52 8.23 -2.61 7.64
CA GLN A 52 8.42 -3.81 6.81
C GLN A 52 7.92 -3.62 5.38
N ILE A 53 6.77 -2.95 5.21
CA ILE A 53 6.23 -2.63 3.87
C ILE A 53 7.18 -1.69 3.11
N ALA A 54 7.65 -0.61 3.76
CA ALA A 54 8.60 0.31 3.15
C ALA A 54 9.91 -0.41 2.74
N ASP A 55 10.47 -1.23 3.62
CA ASP A 55 11.67 -2.02 3.35
C ASP A 55 11.44 -2.99 2.15
N GLU A 56 10.31 -3.71 2.11
CA GLU A 56 9.93 -4.62 1.01
C GLU A 56 9.79 -3.87 -0.32
N ILE A 57 9.22 -2.66 -0.31
CA ILE A 57 9.13 -1.79 -1.50
C ILE A 57 10.53 -1.41 -2.00
N ARG A 58 11.39 -0.90 -1.11
CA ARG A 58 12.74 -0.46 -1.48
C ARG A 58 13.57 -1.62 -2.00
N ASP A 59 13.41 -2.82 -1.45
CA ASP A 59 14.03 -4.05 -1.96
C ASP A 59 13.52 -4.40 -3.37
N ALA A 60 12.21 -4.35 -3.61
CA ALA A 60 11.63 -4.64 -4.92
C ALA A 60 12.06 -3.63 -5.99
N ILE A 61 12.14 -2.35 -5.66
CA ILE A 61 12.64 -1.30 -6.57
C ILE A 61 14.11 -1.56 -6.91
N ARG A 62 14.97 -1.78 -5.91
CA ARG A 62 16.39 -2.09 -6.12
C ARG A 62 16.61 -3.34 -6.96
N ALA A 63 15.74 -4.34 -6.81
CA ALA A 63 15.79 -5.58 -7.60
C ALA A 63 15.20 -5.44 -9.01
N GLY A 64 14.61 -4.29 -9.37
CA GLY A 64 13.90 -4.09 -10.64
C GLY A 64 12.61 -4.91 -10.76
N ARG A 65 11.97 -5.23 -9.62
CA ARG A 65 10.78 -6.10 -9.51
C ARG A 65 9.54 -5.37 -9.00
N ALA A 66 9.56 -4.05 -8.90
CA ALA A 66 8.43 -3.26 -8.39
C ALA A 66 7.26 -3.13 -9.36
N GLY A 67 7.43 -3.48 -10.64
CA GLY A 67 6.38 -3.40 -11.67
C GLY A 67 6.90 -2.75 -12.94
N SER A 68 6.13 -1.82 -13.51
CA SER A 68 6.61 -0.85 -14.50
C SER A 68 7.37 0.31 -13.83
N ILE A 69 7.92 1.23 -14.63
CA ILE A 69 8.62 2.42 -14.11
C ILE A 69 7.64 3.28 -13.29
N THR A 70 6.44 3.53 -13.82
CA THR A 70 5.41 4.31 -13.11
C THR A 70 4.95 3.63 -11.83
N ASP A 71 4.85 2.30 -11.81
CA ASP A 71 4.53 1.55 -10.58
C ASP A 71 5.65 1.72 -9.53
N ALA A 72 6.91 1.72 -9.98
CA ALA A 72 8.05 1.92 -9.09
C ALA A 72 8.06 3.33 -8.46
N ASP A 73 7.75 4.37 -9.25
CA ASP A 73 7.63 5.75 -8.75
C ASP A 73 6.50 5.88 -7.71
N GLU A 74 5.35 5.24 -7.97
CA GLU A 74 4.22 5.21 -7.05
C GLU A 74 4.58 4.52 -5.75
N TRP A 75 5.24 3.35 -5.83
CA TRP A 75 5.70 2.63 -4.66
C TRP A 75 6.76 3.41 -3.87
N ASP A 76 7.67 4.10 -4.54
CA ASP A 76 8.71 4.91 -3.89
C ASP A 76 8.08 6.01 -3.02
N ALA A 77 7.05 6.68 -3.55
CA ALA A 77 6.29 7.69 -2.82
C ALA A 77 5.55 7.10 -1.60
N VAL A 78 5.00 5.88 -1.72
CA VAL A 78 4.38 5.20 -0.57
C VAL A 78 5.42 4.84 0.49
N ALA A 79 6.59 4.33 0.10
CA ALA A 79 7.65 3.99 1.05
C ALA A 79 8.12 5.23 1.83
N ALA A 80 8.37 6.34 1.14
CA ALA A 80 8.73 7.60 1.78
C ALA A 80 7.66 8.07 2.78
N PHE A 81 6.39 8.04 2.38
CA PHE A 81 5.27 8.40 3.25
C PHE A 81 5.20 7.54 4.53
N LEU A 82 5.37 6.22 4.40
CA LEU A 82 5.34 5.30 5.54
C LEU A 82 6.57 5.46 6.47
N GLU A 83 7.70 5.91 5.93
CA GLU A 83 8.91 6.23 6.68
C GLU A 83 8.76 7.53 7.48
N GLU A 84 8.15 8.57 6.90
CA GLU A 84 7.91 9.88 7.53
C GLU A 84 6.90 9.81 8.69
N ASP A 85 5.81 9.06 8.53
CA ASP A 85 4.78 8.87 9.58
C ASP A 85 5.29 8.04 10.78
N ARG A 86 6.53 7.56 10.75
CA ARG A 86 7.18 6.93 11.90
C ARG A 86 7.54 7.95 12.99
N ASP A 87 7.78 9.19 12.61
CA ASP A 87 8.34 10.22 13.48
C ASP A 87 7.25 11.19 14.02
N ALA A 88 5.96 10.91 13.75
CA ALA A 88 4.78 11.62 14.25
C ALA A 88 4.11 10.88 15.43
#